data_AF-A0A3M1AZA9-F1
#
_entry.id   AF-A0A3M1AZA9-F1
#
_cell.length_a   1.000
_cell.length_b   1.000
_cell.length_c   1.000
_cell.angle_alpha   90.00
_cell.angle_beta   90.00
_cell.angle_gamma   90.00
#
_symmetry.space_group_name_H-M   'P 1'
#
loop_
_entity.id
_entity.type
_entity.pdbx_description
1 polymer ?
#
loop_
_entity_poly.entity_id
_entity_poly.type
_entity_poly.pdbx_seq_one_letter_code
_entity_poly.pdbx_strand_id
1 'polypeptide(L)'
;MAIRTQTEVPLTLRFDTSDYLPSRPNSYFRRPFGKLKSPALKKLFKIFRQAIRGEEEDFTSGSIRRAIVLLSIPMVLEMLMEGLFALVDAWWVSKVSVDAVATVGLTESVITLVYSIAIGLSAAVTAMVARRVGEGKPEKAGEVTVQATWLALLIAAVIGVAGFVFAEDILRLMGGSEELIAACSGYTRIMFGTNGVIMLLFVFNAVFRGAGNAAYAMWVLWLSNGINLILDPLFIFGIGPFPELGVTGAAVATSIGRG
;
A
#
# COMPACT_ATOMS: atom_id res chain seq x y z
N MET A 1 81.83 -35.08 0.48
CA MET A 1 81.22 -34.00 -0.33
C MET A 1 80.42 -33.11 0.62
N ALA A 2 81.05 -32.04 1.09
CA ALA A 2 80.50 -31.03 1.98
C ALA A 2 80.92 -29.67 1.41
N ILE A 3 80.08 -28.65 1.45
CA ILE A 3 80.45 -27.22 1.47
C ILE A 3 79.25 -26.41 1.99
N ARG A 4 79.51 -25.69 3.09
CA ARG A 4 78.82 -24.49 3.59
C ARG A 4 79.07 -23.30 2.67
N THR A 5 78.14 -22.34 2.62
CA THR A 5 78.39 -20.87 2.81
C THR A 5 77.03 -20.14 2.67
N GLN A 6 76.42 -19.64 3.74
CA GLN A 6 76.55 -18.25 4.24
C GLN A 6 76.65 -17.18 3.13
N THR A 7 75.56 -16.45 2.93
CA THR A 7 75.57 -15.07 2.41
C THR A 7 74.68 -14.23 3.31
N GLU A 8 75.31 -13.28 4.01
CA GLU A 8 74.68 -12.22 4.77
C GLU A 8 74.10 -11.18 3.80
N VAL A 9 72.88 -10.70 4.07
CA VAL A 9 72.32 -9.51 3.41
C VAL A 9 72.07 -8.46 4.50
N PRO A 10 72.58 -7.22 4.35
CA PRO A 10 72.65 -6.25 5.43
C PRO A 10 71.30 -5.60 5.79
N LEU A 11 71.10 -5.43 7.10
CA LEU A 11 70.00 -4.73 7.75
C LEU A 11 70.15 -3.20 7.58
N THR A 12 69.56 -2.60 6.54
CA THR A 12 69.31 -1.13 6.51
C THR A 12 68.20 -0.76 5.53
N LEU A 13 66.94 -1.00 5.90
CA LEU A 13 65.80 -0.22 5.41
C LEU A 13 64.98 0.18 6.63
N ARG A 14 65.29 1.35 7.21
CA ARG A 14 64.37 2.02 8.12
C ARG A 14 63.18 2.45 7.30
N PHE A 15 62.08 1.71 7.40
CA PHE A 15 60.79 2.14 6.89
C PHE A 15 60.34 3.35 7.71
N ASP A 16 60.44 4.54 7.12
CA ASP A 16 59.83 5.75 7.66
C ASP A 16 58.32 5.65 7.43
N THR A 17 57.58 5.31 8.48
CA THR A 17 56.11 5.17 8.43
C THR A 17 55.38 6.51 8.52
N SER A 18 56.10 7.65 8.54
CA SER A 18 55.46 8.97 8.60
C SER A 18 54.71 9.37 7.32
N ASP A 19 55.07 8.78 6.17
CA ASP A 19 54.41 9.03 4.88
C ASP A 19 53.07 8.28 4.70
N TYR A 20 52.74 7.35 5.59
CA TYR A 20 51.47 6.57 5.54
C TYR A 20 50.49 6.93 6.65
N LEU A 21 50.75 7.99 7.42
CA LEU A 21 49.73 8.55 8.30
C LEU A 21 48.78 9.41 7.45
N PRO A 22 47.48 9.06 7.36
CA PRO A 22 46.52 9.90 6.65
C PRO A 22 46.58 11.30 7.24
N SER A 23 46.84 12.27 6.37
CA SER A 23 46.78 13.69 6.68
C SER A 23 45.43 13.99 7.35
N ARG A 24 45.50 14.79 8.42
CA ARG A 24 44.41 15.09 9.36
C ARG A 24 43.04 15.11 8.70
N PRO A 25 42.00 14.49 9.31
CA PRO A 25 40.68 14.43 8.72
C PRO A 25 40.20 15.83 8.35
N ASN A 26 39.89 15.97 7.06
CA ASN A 26 39.44 17.19 6.41
C ASN A 26 38.28 17.80 7.22
N SER A 27 38.41 19.06 7.64
CA SER A 27 37.48 19.77 8.53
C SER A 27 36.08 20.03 7.91
N TYR A 28 35.80 19.51 6.73
CA TYR A 28 34.51 19.60 6.04
C TYR A 28 33.38 18.80 6.71
N PHE A 29 33.68 17.93 7.67
CA PHE A 29 32.70 17.11 8.40
C PHE A 29 32.21 17.70 9.73
N ARG A 30 32.28 19.03 9.91
CA ARG A 30 31.57 19.74 10.98
C ARG A 30 30.55 20.71 10.41
N ARG A 31 29.50 20.21 9.78
CA ARG A 31 28.24 20.94 9.75
C ARG A 31 27.53 20.63 11.06
N PRO A 32 27.45 21.56 12.04
CA PRO A 32 26.56 21.36 13.17
C PRO A 32 25.15 21.17 12.58
N PHE A 33 24.39 20.21 13.10
CA PHE A 33 22.96 20.12 12.86
C PHE A 33 22.33 21.45 13.28
N GLY A 34 22.26 22.38 12.34
CA GLY A 34 21.72 23.70 12.56
C GLY A 34 20.26 23.53 12.94
N LYS A 35 19.91 23.99 14.15
CA LYS A 35 18.53 24.06 14.64
C LYS A 35 17.63 24.55 13.51
N LEU A 36 16.75 23.68 13.01
CA LEU A 36 15.76 24.01 11.99
C LEU A 36 15.03 25.30 12.42
N LYS A 37 15.31 26.41 11.74
CA LYS A 37 14.69 27.71 12.05
C LYS A 37 13.17 27.60 11.80
N SER A 38 12.36 28.18 12.69
CA SER A 38 10.89 28.19 12.61
C SER A 38 10.28 28.50 11.22
N PRO A 39 10.86 29.36 10.35
CA PRO A 39 10.34 29.58 8.99
C PRO A 39 10.39 28.33 8.08
N ALA A 40 11.41 27.47 8.20
CA ALA A 40 11.48 26.24 7.40
C ALA A 40 10.40 25.24 7.84
N LEU A 41 10.18 25.11 9.14
CA LEU A 41 9.14 24.27 9.72
C LEU A 41 7.74 24.76 9.34
N LYS A 42 7.50 26.08 9.40
CA LYS A 42 6.24 26.70 8.96
C LYS A 42 5.97 26.46 7.47
N LYS A 43 7.01 26.53 6.63
CA LYS A 43 6.90 26.24 5.19
C LYS A 43 6.54 24.77 4.95
N LEU A 44 7.21 23.84 5.64
CA LEU A 44 6.92 22.40 5.54
C LEU A 44 5.48 22.10 5.99
N PHE A 45 5.05 22.67 7.12
CA PHE A 45 3.70 22.52 7.63
C PHE A 45 2.65 23.09 6.66
N LYS A 46 2.93 24.22 6.01
CA LYS A 46 2.07 24.79 4.97
C LYS A 46 1.93 23.85 3.78
N ILE A 47 3.03 23.28 3.28
CA ILE A 47 3.01 22.33 2.16
C ILE A 47 2.24 21.07 2.53
N PHE A 48 2.48 20.54 3.73
CA PHE A 48 1.76 19.36 4.24
C PHE A 48 0.25 19.62 4.33
N ARG A 49 -0.15 20.76 4.90
CA ARG A 49 -1.55 21.18 4.98
C ARG A 49 -2.18 21.37 3.59
N GLN A 50 -1.43 21.93 2.65
CA GLN A 50 -1.87 22.10 1.27
C GLN A 50 -2.09 20.74 0.60
N ALA A 51 -1.15 19.81 0.75
CA ALA A 51 -1.21 18.46 0.20
C ALA A 51 -2.43 17.69 0.71
N ILE A 52 -2.71 17.76 2.02
CA ILE A 52 -3.87 17.10 2.63
C ILE A 52 -5.20 17.71 2.17
N ARG A 53 -5.25 19.02 1.96
CA ARG A 53 -6.47 19.71 1.54
C ARG A 53 -6.85 19.45 0.09
N GLY A 54 -5.90 19.04 -0.75
CA GLY A 54 -6.15 18.85 -2.17
C GLY A 54 -6.46 20.15 -2.90
N GLU A 55 -5.79 21.25 -2.53
CA GLU A 55 -5.94 22.52 -3.26
C GLU A 55 -5.51 22.31 -4.72
N GLU A 56 -6.40 22.61 -5.68
CA GLU A 56 -6.14 22.43 -7.12
C GLU A 56 -4.88 23.22 -7.53
N GLU A 57 -3.80 22.50 -7.85
CA GLU A 57 -2.61 23.06 -8.50
C GLU A 57 -2.50 22.46 -9.90
N ASP A 58 -2.28 23.33 -10.89
CA ASP A 58 -1.89 22.89 -12.22
C ASP A 58 -0.46 22.33 -12.16
N PHE A 59 -0.32 21.01 -12.12
CA PHE A 59 0.96 20.34 -12.08
C PHE A 59 1.71 20.34 -13.43
N THR A 60 1.10 20.84 -14.51
CA THR A 60 1.76 21.03 -15.81
C THR A 60 2.61 22.30 -15.83
N SER A 61 2.32 23.25 -14.93
CA SER A 61 3.06 24.49 -14.76
C SER A 61 3.74 24.55 -13.37
N GLY A 62 4.98 25.03 -13.32
CA GLY A 62 5.71 25.21 -12.06
C GLY A 62 6.74 24.12 -11.72
N SER A 63 6.98 23.92 -10.42
CA SER A 63 8.13 23.12 -9.95
C SER A 63 7.77 21.64 -9.78
N ILE A 64 8.43 20.77 -10.54
CA ILE A 64 8.34 19.30 -10.42
C ILE A 64 8.56 18.85 -8.97
N ARG A 65 9.53 19.45 -8.25
CA ARG A 65 9.80 19.10 -6.85
C ARG A 65 8.60 19.36 -5.94
N ARG A 66 7.85 20.44 -6.19
CA ARG A 66 6.65 20.78 -5.43
C ARG A 66 5.53 19.79 -5.74
N ALA A 67 5.32 19.49 -7.02
CA ALA A 67 4.32 18.52 -7.47
C ALA A 67 4.54 17.15 -6.81
N ILE A 68 5.79 16.64 -6.84
CA ILE A 68 6.16 15.37 -6.21
C ILE A 68 5.79 15.39 -4.72
N VAL A 69 6.12 16.45 -3.98
CA VAL A 69 5.82 16.54 -2.54
C VAL A 69 4.32 16.62 -2.26
N LEU A 70 3.58 17.43 -3.03
CA LEU A 70 2.13 17.58 -2.84
C LEU A 70 1.36 16.30 -3.15
N LEU A 71 1.79 15.51 -4.13
CA LEU A 71 1.15 14.24 -4.49
C LEU A 71 1.59 13.08 -3.57
N SER A 72 2.86 13.01 -3.21
CA SER A 72 3.39 11.91 -2.39
C SER A 72 2.91 11.94 -0.94
N ILE A 73 2.66 13.11 -0.34
CA ILE A 73 2.20 13.20 1.05
C ILE A 73 0.85 12.45 1.22
N PRO A 74 -0.21 12.74 0.43
CA PRO A 74 -1.45 11.97 0.51
C PRO A 74 -1.27 10.48 0.21
N MET A 75 -0.42 10.13 -0.76
CA MET A 75 -0.19 8.73 -1.12
C MET A 75 0.50 7.94 0.01
N VAL A 76 1.46 8.53 0.71
CA VAL A 76 2.10 7.89 1.87
C VAL A 76 1.09 7.74 3.02
N LEU A 77 0.27 8.76 3.26
CA LEU A 77 -0.78 8.72 4.28
C LEU A 77 -1.87 7.69 3.95
N GLU A 78 -2.20 7.50 2.67
CA GLU A 78 -3.06 6.43 2.16
C GLU A 78 -2.46 5.06 2.51
N MET A 79 -1.20 4.80 2.15
CA MET A 79 -0.53 3.53 2.45
C MET A 79 -0.41 3.23 3.95
N LEU A 80 -0.16 4.25 4.78
CA LEU A 80 -0.15 4.09 6.24
C LEU A 80 -1.53 3.68 6.77
N MET A 81 -2.60 4.25 6.22
CA MET A 81 -3.96 3.91 6.63
C MET A 81 -4.36 2.49 6.20
N GLU A 82 -3.93 2.02 5.03
CA GLU A 82 -4.11 0.61 4.63
C GLU A 82 -3.45 -0.35 5.64
N GLY A 83 -2.20 -0.06 6.02
CA GLY A 83 -1.48 -0.88 6.99
C GLY A 83 -2.14 -0.87 8.38
N LEU A 84 -2.64 0.28 8.82
CA LEU A 84 -3.40 0.39 10.07
C LEU A 84 -4.73 -0.36 10.00
N PHE A 85 -5.46 -0.26 8.89
CA PHE A 85 -6.68 -1.03 8.66
C PHE A 85 -6.41 -2.53 8.78
N ALA A 86 -5.41 -3.06 8.05
CA ALA A 86 -5.07 -4.48 8.09
C ALA A 86 -4.72 -4.97 9.50
N LEU A 87 -4.02 -4.13 10.29
CA LEU A 87 -3.68 -4.47 11.68
C LEU A 87 -4.92 -4.54 12.57
N VAL A 88 -5.86 -3.60 12.43
CA VAL A 88 -7.04 -3.54 13.29
C VAL A 88 -8.07 -4.60 12.91
N ASP A 89 -8.26 -4.86 11.62
CA ASP A 89 -9.12 -5.96 11.13
C ASP A 89 -8.60 -7.31 11.66
N ALA A 90 -7.30 -7.60 11.50
CA ALA A 90 -6.70 -8.81 12.04
C ALA A 90 -6.85 -8.90 13.57
N TRP A 91 -6.75 -7.78 14.29
CA TRP A 91 -6.98 -7.75 15.74
C TRP A 91 -8.42 -8.14 16.09
N TRP A 92 -9.43 -7.65 15.37
CA TRP A 92 -10.81 -8.06 15.61
C TRP A 92 -11.05 -9.52 15.28
N VAL A 93 -10.58 -9.99 14.11
CA VAL A 93 -10.70 -11.39 13.68
C VAL A 93 -10.03 -12.33 14.68
N SER A 94 -8.89 -11.95 15.25
CA SER A 94 -8.18 -12.76 16.25
C SER A 94 -8.95 -13.02 17.54
N LYS A 95 -10.00 -12.25 17.81
CA LYS A 95 -10.89 -12.49 18.94
C LYS A 95 -12.00 -13.50 18.65
N VAL A 96 -12.20 -13.87 17.38
CA VAL A 96 -13.23 -14.83 16.97
C VAL A 96 -12.76 -16.25 17.24
N SER A 97 -11.69 -16.67 16.55
CA SER A 97 -11.07 -17.99 16.73
C SER A 97 -9.71 -18.05 16.03
N VAL A 98 -8.91 -19.08 16.34
CA VAL A 98 -7.67 -19.36 15.60
C VAL A 98 -7.97 -19.71 14.14
N ASP A 99 -9.03 -20.48 13.89
CA ASP A 99 -9.46 -20.86 12.54
C ASP A 99 -9.90 -19.64 11.71
N ALA A 100 -10.50 -18.63 12.33
CA ALA A 100 -10.85 -17.38 11.69
C ALA A 100 -9.60 -16.65 11.18
N VAL A 101 -8.59 -16.48 12.02
CA VAL A 101 -7.32 -15.83 11.64
C VAL A 101 -6.62 -16.61 10.53
N ALA A 102 -6.57 -17.93 10.65
CA ALA A 102 -6.00 -18.78 9.62
C ALA A 102 -6.75 -18.62 8.29
N THR A 103 -8.09 -18.63 8.32
CA THR A 103 -8.92 -18.43 7.11
C THR A 103 -8.65 -17.09 6.44
N VAL A 104 -8.55 -16.01 7.21
CA VAL A 104 -8.22 -14.68 6.66
C VAL A 104 -6.85 -14.71 5.99
N GLY A 105 -5.82 -15.26 6.64
CA GLY A 105 -4.48 -15.35 6.06
C GLY A 105 -4.41 -16.21 4.79
N LEU A 106 -5.08 -17.37 4.76
CA LEU A 106 -5.17 -18.23 3.57
C LEU A 106 -5.90 -17.51 2.44
N THR A 107 -7.00 -16.83 2.75
CA THR A 107 -7.79 -16.08 1.76
C THR A 107 -7.02 -14.90 1.19
N GLU A 108 -6.37 -14.09 2.04
CA GLU A 108 -5.56 -12.93 1.62
C GLU A 108 -4.37 -13.33 0.73
N SER A 109 -3.78 -14.49 0.99
CA SER A 109 -2.71 -15.03 0.15
C SER A 109 -3.15 -15.20 -1.31
N VAL A 110 -4.38 -15.63 -1.53
CA VAL A 110 -4.95 -15.82 -2.88
C VAL A 110 -5.50 -14.50 -3.43
N ILE A 111 -6.15 -13.68 -2.59
CA ILE A 111 -6.63 -12.34 -2.98
C ILE A 111 -5.49 -11.42 -3.44
N THR A 112 -4.26 -11.65 -2.98
CA THR A 112 -3.08 -10.93 -3.48
C THR A 112 -2.91 -11.03 -5.01
N LEU A 113 -3.41 -12.10 -5.64
CA LEU A 113 -3.46 -12.21 -7.10
C LEU A 113 -4.45 -11.21 -7.71
N VAL A 114 -5.60 -11.00 -7.05
CA VAL A 114 -6.58 -9.98 -7.43
C VAL A 114 -5.99 -8.58 -7.26
N TYR A 115 -5.30 -8.32 -6.14
CA TYR A 115 -4.57 -7.05 -5.95
C TYR A 115 -3.55 -6.82 -7.05
N SER A 116 -2.82 -7.85 -7.48
CA SER A 116 -1.83 -7.73 -8.55
C SER A 116 -2.45 -7.30 -9.87
N ILE A 117 -3.62 -7.83 -10.21
CA ILE A 117 -4.40 -7.43 -11.40
C ILE A 117 -4.90 -5.99 -11.24
N ALA A 118 -5.46 -5.66 -10.07
CA ALA A 118 -5.98 -4.33 -9.75
C ALA A 118 -4.89 -3.25 -9.85
N ILE A 119 -3.69 -3.53 -9.33
CA ILE A 119 -2.51 -2.66 -9.41
C ILE A 119 -2.09 -2.46 -10.87
N GLY A 120 -2.05 -3.53 -11.67
CA GLY A 120 -1.73 -3.45 -13.09
C GLY A 120 -2.71 -2.56 -13.87
N LEU A 121 -4.01 -2.74 -13.63
CA LEU A 121 -5.06 -1.90 -14.22
C LEU A 121 -4.94 -0.45 -13.72
N SER A 122 -4.72 -0.24 -12.43
CA SER A 122 -4.53 1.07 -11.79
C SER A 122 -3.38 1.86 -12.43
N ALA A 123 -2.27 1.21 -12.75
CA ALA A 123 -1.15 1.85 -13.44
C ALA A 123 -1.54 2.36 -14.84
N ALA A 124 -2.27 1.54 -15.62
CA ALA A 124 -2.74 1.93 -16.95
C ALA A 124 -3.74 3.10 -16.89
N VAL A 125 -4.70 3.05 -15.95
CA VAL A 125 -5.69 4.11 -15.74
C VAL A 125 -5.02 5.41 -15.34
N THR A 126 -4.09 5.37 -14.37
CA THR A 126 -3.34 6.56 -13.92
C THR A 126 -2.63 7.22 -15.10
N ALA A 127 -1.94 6.46 -15.93
CA ALA A 127 -1.21 6.99 -17.09
C ALA A 127 -2.14 7.60 -18.15
N MET A 128 -3.25 6.94 -18.47
CA MET A 128 -4.21 7.43 -19.45
C MET A 128 -4.92 8.69 -18.96
N VAL A 129 -5.40 8.70 -17.71
CA VAL A 129 -6.07 9.85 -17.11
C VAL A 129 -5.10 11.04 -17.02
N ALA A 130 -3.89 10.83 -16.52
CA ALA A 130 -2.87 11.89 -16.44
C ALA A 130 -2.56 12.49 -17.81
N ARG A 131 -2.48 11.67 -18.86
CA ARG A 131 -2.30 12.16 -20.22
C ARG A 131 -3.47 13.00 -20.69
N ARG A 132 -4.72 12.56 -20.48
CA ARG A 132 -5.91 13.31 -20.92
C ARG A 132 -6.09 14.62 -20.17
N VAL A 133 -5.85 14.61 -18.87
CA VAL A 133 -5.89 15.81 -18.02
C VAL A 133 -4.77 16.78 -18.44
N GLY A 134 -3.55 16.29 -18.65
CA GLY A 134 -2.42 17.11 -19.13
C GLY A 134 -2.62 17.66 -20.56
N GLU A 135 -3.44 17.01 -21.39
CA GLU A 135 -3.86 17.52 -22.71
C GLU A 135 -4.97 18.60 -22.61
N GLY A 136 -5.45 18.92 -21.40
CA GLY A 136 -6.59 19.83 -21.20
C GLY A 136 -7.93 19.26 -21.63
N LYS A 137 -8.09 17.92 -21.61
CA LYS A 137 -9.29 17.21 -22.06
C LYS A 137 -9.90 16.36 -20.94
N PRO A 138 -10.44 16.98 -19.87
CA PRO A 138 -11.01 16.25 -18.73
C PRO A 138 -12.19 15.34 -19.11
N GLU A 139 -12.93 15.67 -20.17
CA GLU A 139 -14.04 14.84 -20.66
C GLU A 139 -13.52 13.48 -21.14
N LYS A 140 -12.38 13.46 -21.85
CA LYS A 140 -11.74 12.22 -22.29
C LYS A 140 -11.13 11.44 -21.13
N ALA A 141 -10.74 12.11 -20.06
CA ALA A 141 -10.37 11.42 -18.82
C ALA A 141 -11.57 10.71 -18.20
N GLY A 142 -12.76 11.33 -18.25
CA GLY A 142 -14.02 10.71 -17.86
C GLY A 142 -14.36 9.46 -18.68
N GLU A 143 -14.16 9.49 -20.01
CA GLU A 143 -14.34 8.31 -20.87
C GLU A 143 -13.43 7.14 -20.44
N VAL A 144 -12.16 7.43 -20.15
CA VAL A 144 -11.20 6.43 -19.64
C VAL A 144 -11.68 5.84 -18.32
N THR A 145 -12.18 6.68 -17.41
CA THR A 145 -12.73 6.23 -16.11
C THR A 145 -13.89 5.26 -16.32
N VAL A 146 -14.86 5.59 -17.17
CA VAL A 146 -16.02 4.72 -17.44
C VAL A 146 -15.59 3.39 -18.04
N GLN A 147 -14.68 3.41 -19.02
CA GLN A 147 -14.17 2.18 -19.65
C GLN A 147 -13.41 1.31 -18.66
N ALA A 148 -12.57 1.92 -17.82
CA ALA A 148 -11.81 1.22 -16.79
C ALA A 148 -12.72 0.61 -15.72
N THR A 149 -13.77 1.32 -15.29
CA THR A 149 -14.78 0.82 -14.37
C THR A 149 -15.48 -0.42 -14.91
N TRP A 150 -15.93 -0.39 -16.17
CA TRP A 150 -16.57 -1.56 -16.79
C TRP A 150 -15.61 -2.75 -16.94
N LEU A 151 -14.36 -2.49 -17.35
CA LEU A 151 -13.35 -3.54 -17.45
C LEU A 151 -13.04 -4.16 -16.07
N ALA A 152 -12.92 -3.33 -15.04
CA ALA A 152 -12.68 -3.77 -13.68
C ALA A 152 -13.82 -4.64 -13.15
N LEU A 153 -15.08 -4.23 -13.38
CA LEU A 153 -16.26 -5.00 -13.00
C LEU A 153 -16.37 -6.32 -13.77
N LEU A 154 -16.02 -6.34 -15.05
CA LEU A 154 -16.00 -7.57 -15.84
C LEU A 154 -14.96 -8.57 -15.30
N ILE A 155 -13.73 -8.10 -15.05
CA ILE A 155 -12.67 -8.93 -14.46
C ILE A 155 -13.11 -9.42 -13.08
N ALA A 156 -13.66 -8.53 -12.25
CA ALA A 156 -14.15 -8.86 -10.93
C ALA A 156 -15.27 -9.89 -10.96
N ALA A 157 -16.20 -9.81 -11.92
CA ALA A 157 -17.27 -10.78 -12.05
C ALA A 157 -16.72 -12.18 -12.37
N VAL A 158 -15.75 -12.28 -13.29
CA VAL A 158 -15.12 -13.57 -13.64
C VAL A 158 -14.40 -14.17 -12.43
N ILE A 159 -13.54 -13.38 -11.78
CA ILE A 159 -12.79 -13.80 -10.60
C ILE A 159 -13.74 -14.11 -9.44
N GLY A 160 -14.77 -13.29 -9.24
CA GLY A 160 -15.68 -13.39 -8.12
C GLY A 160 -16.59 -14.60 -8.23
N VAL A 161 -17.11 -14.92 -9.43
CA VAL A 161 -17.87 -16.15 -9.65
C VAL A 161 -16.98 -17.38 -9.41
N ALA A 162 -15.77 -17.40 -9.96
CA ALA A 162 -14.85 -18.52 -9.75
C ALA A 162 -14.48 -18.67 -8.26
N GLY A 163 -14.05 -17.59 -7.61
CA GLY A 163 -13.64 -17.61 -6.21
C GLY A 163 -14.77 -17.91 -5.23
N PHE A 164 -16.01 -17.47 -5.54
CA PHE A 164 -17.18 -17.80 -4.73
C PHE A 164 -17.55 -19.29 -4.83
N VAL A 165 -17.57 -19.83 -6.05
CA VAL A 165 -17.93 -21.24 -6.29
C VAL A 165 -16.86 -22.18 -5.72
N PHE A 166 -15.58 -21.86 -5.94
CA PHE A 166 -14.45 -22.70 -5.53
C PHE A 166 -13.83 -22.30 -4.19
N ALA A 167 -14.53 -21.51 -3.35
CA ALA A 167 -13.96 -20.98 -2.09
C ALA A 167 -13.40 -22.08 -1.17
N GLU A 168 -14.14 -23.19 -1.00
CA GLU A 168 -13.70 -24.32 -0.17
C GLU A 168 -12.48 -25.04 -0.78
N ASP A 169 -12.48 -25.23 -2.10
CA ASP A 169 -11.36 -25.87 -2.80
C ASP A 169 -10.11 -24.99 -2.75
N ILE A 170 -10.26 -23.67 -2.86
CA ILE A 170 -9.16 -22.71 -2.68
C ILE A 170 -8.56 -22.85 -1.28
N LEU A 171 -9.39 -22.86 -0.23
CA LEU A 171 -8.91 -23.04 1.15
C LEU A 171 -8.23 -24.40 1.34
N ARG A 172 -8.78 -25.47 0.76
CA ARG A 172 -8.20 -26.82 0.81
C ARG A 172 -6.85 -26.88 0.11
N LEU A 173 -6.72 -26.28 -1.07
CA LEU A 173 -5.46 -26.16 -1.80
C LEU A 173 -4.41 -25.35 -1.03
N MET A 174 -4.86 -24.35 -0.26
CA MET A 174 -3.99 -23.56 0.60
C MET A 174 -3.59 -24.25 1.91
N GLY A 175 -4.08 -25.47 2.17
CA GLY A 175 -3.75 -26.26 3.35
C GLY A 175 -4.66 -26.03 4.56
N GLY A 176 -5.86 -25.46 4.35
CA GLY A 176 -6.89 -25.39 5.40
C GLY A 176 -7.40 -26.78 5.80
N SER A 177 -7.66 -26.98 7.09
CA SER A 177 -8.30 -28.21 7.57
C SER A 177 -9.79 -28.23 7.23
N GLU A 178 -10.39 -29.42 7.18
CA GLU A 178 -11.82 -29.55 6.88
C GLU A 178 -12.70 -28.87 7.93
N GLU A 179 -12.30 -28.85 9.20
CA GLU A 179 -13.03 -28.14 10.26
C GLU A 179 -13.04 -26.62 10.00
N LEU A 180 -11.90 -26.05 9.62
CA LEU A 180 -11.76 -24.63 9.29
C LEU A 180 -12.59 -24.28 8.05
N ILE A 181 -12.52 -25.10 7.01
CA ILE A 181 -13.24 -24.88 5.76
C ILE A 181 -14.75 -24.89 6.02
N ALA A 182 -15.25 -25.86 6.79
CA ALA A 182 -16.65 -25.95 7.15
C ALA A 182 -17.12 -24.75 7.98
N ALA A 183 -16.28 -24.26 8.90
CA ALA A 183 -16.64 -23.17 9.80
C ALA A 183 -16.51 -21.77 9.16
N CYS A 184 -15.56 -21.56 8.24
CA CYS A 184 -15.12 -20.22 7.87
C CYS A 184 -15.10 -19.93 6.35
N SER A 185 -15.44 -20.90 5.49
CA SER A 185 -15.51 -20.67 4.03
C SER A 185 -16.42 -19.53 3.60
N GLY A 186 -17.39 -19.14 4.43
CA GLY A 186 -18.24 -17.97 4.22
C GLY A 186 -17.44 -16.66 4.05
N TYR A 187 -16.35 -16.48 4.81
CA TYR A 187 -15.45 -15.33 4.66
C TYR A 187 -14.85 -15.28 3.25
N THR A 188 -14.24 -16.39 2.82
CA THR A 188 -13.60 -16.51 1.50
C THR A 188 -14.60 -16.29 0.38
N ARG A 189 -15.80 -16.87 0.49
CA ARG A 189 -16.89 -16.68 -0.48
C ARG A 189 -17.24 -15.20 -0.63
N ILE A 190 -17.46 -14.50 0.48
CA ILE A 190 -17.83 -13.08 0.43
C ILE A 190 -16.69 -12.25 -0.15
N MET A 191 -15.46 -12.42 0.33
CA MET A 191 -14.33 -11.62 -0.15
C MET A 191 -14.08 -11.78 -1.67
N PHE A 192 -14.18 -12.99 -2.21
CA PHE A 192 -14.13 -13.18 -3.65
C PHE A 192 -15.38 -12.66 -4.34
N GLY A 193 -16.57 -12.96 -3.83
CA GLY A 193 -17.84 -12.50 -4.41
C GLY A 193 -17.94 -10.98 -4.51
N THR A 194 -17.34 -10.25 -3.57
CA THR A 194 -17.33 -8.78 -3.51
C THR A 194 -16.03 -8.16 -4.00
N ASN A 195 -15.11 -8.92 -4.61
CA ASN A 195 -13.83 -8.37 -5.11
C ASN A 195 -13.96 -7.22 -6.12
N GLY A 196 -15.16 -7.00 -6.68
CA GLY A 196 -15.48 -5.78 -7.44
C GLY A 196 -15.22 -4.50 -6.65
N VAL A 197 -15.49 -4.51 -5.34
CA VAL A 197 -15.15 -3.43 -4.42
C VAL A 197 -13.65 -3.12 -4.44
N ILE A 198 -12.82 -4.16 -4.30
CA ILE A 198 -11.35 -4.06 -4.37
C ILE A 198 -10.94 -3.45 -5.72
N MET A 199 -11.44 -4.01 -6.82
CA MET A 199 -11.09 -3.57 -8.17
C MET A 199 -11.47 -2.10 -8.40
N LEU A 200 -12.67 -1.69 -7.99
CA LEU A 200 -13.16 -0.31 -8.11
C LEU A 200 -12.35 0.65 -7.25
N LEU A 201 -12.01 0.27 -6.01
CA LEU A 201 -11.19 1.09 -5.12
C LEU A 201 -9.84 1.42 -5.78
N PHE A 202 -9.16 0.43 -6.37
CA PHE A 202 -7.91 0.65 -7.09
C PHE A 202 -8.06 1.50 -8.35
N VAL A 203 -9.16 1.34 -9.10
CA VAL A 203 -9.45 2.13 -10.31
C VAL A 203 -9.75 3.58 -9.96
N PHE A 204 -10.63 3.86 -9.00
CA PHE A 204 -10.95 5.24 -8.64
C PHE A 204 -9.77 5.95 -7.97
N ASN A 205 -8.99 5.25 -7.15
CA ASN A 205 -7.73 5.79 -6.65
C ASN A 205 -6.75 6.12 -7.79
N ALA A 206 -6.70 5.30 -8.84
CA ALA A 206 -5.91 5.59 -10.05
C ALA A 206 -6.38 6.85 -10.77
N VAL A 207 -7.71 7.02 -10.91
CA VAL A 207 -8.32 8.17 -11.57
C VAL A 207 -7.98 9.45 -10.81
N PHE A 208 -8.19 9.48 -9.49
CA PHE A 208 -7.87 10.64 -8.68
C PHE A 208 -6.38 10.99 -8.73
N ARG A 209 -5.49 9.99 -8.61
CA ARG A 209 -4.04 10.19 -8.73
C ARG A 209 -3.65 10.69 -10.12
N GLY A 210 -4.20 10.09 -11.17
CA GLY A 210 -3.96 10.49 -12.56
C GLY A 210 -4.43 11.92 -12.83
N ALA A 211 -5.52 12.36 -12.21
CA ALA A 211 -6.03 13.71 -12.32
C ALA A 211 -5.26 14.75 -11.48
N GLY A 212 -4.25 14.34 -10.71
CA GLY A 212 -3.52 15.23 -9.79
C GLY A 212 -4.19 15.42 -8.42
N ASN A 213 -5.31 14.75 -8.18
CA ASN A 213 -6.15 14.90 -7.00
C ASN A 213 -5.89 13.81 -5.95
N ALA A 214 -4.62 13.57 -5.62
CA ALA A 214 -4.23 12.49 -4.69
C ALA A 214 -4.82 12.63 -3.28
N ALA A 215 -5.15 13.86 -2.84
CA ALA A 215 -5.84 14.10 -1.58
C ALA A 215 -7.24 13.47 -1.55
N TYR A 216 -7.97 13.50 -2.67
CA TYR A 216 -9.29 12.89 -2.75
C TYR A 216 -9.22 11.37 -2.64
N ALA A 217 -8.23 10.73 -3.28
CA ALA A 217 -7.97 9.29 -3.11
C ALA A 217 -7.76 8.92 -1.63
N MET A 218 -6.91 9.70 -0.94
CA MET A 218 -6.65 9.52 0.49
C MET A 218 -7.93 9.68 1.33
N TRP A 219 -8.72 10.74 1.13
CA TRP A 219 -9.93 10.99 1.91
C TRP A 219 -11.00 9.92 1.70
N VAL A 220 -11.19 9.46 0.47
CA VAL A 220 -12.11 8.36 0.15
C VAL A 220 -11.68 7.11 0.91
N LEU A 221 -10.40 6.73 0.82
CA LEU A 221 -9.90 5.55 1.53
C LEU A 221 -10.05 5.68 3.05
N TRP A 222 -9.72 6.85 3.61
CA TRP A 222 -9.82 7.07 5.05
C TRP A 222 -11.25 6.98 5.56
N LEU A 223 -12.20 7.55 4.80
CA LEU A 223 -13.62 7.41 5.11
C LEU A 223 -14.04 5.95 5.03
N SER A 224 -13.64 5.23 3.97
CA SER A 224 -13.95 3.82 3.79
C SER A 224 -13.44 2.94 4.91
N ASN A 225 -12.16 3.09 5.29
CA ASN A 225 -11.55 2.34 6.38
C ASN A 225 -12.15 2.75 7.74
N GLY A 226 -12.55 4.01 7.91
CA GLY A 226 -13.25 4.48 9.10
C GLY A 226 -14.64 3.86 9.26
N ILE A 227 -15.40 3.77 8.17
CA ILE A 227 -16.72 3.08 8.15
C ILE A 227 -16.52 1.60 8.46
N ASN A 228 -15.59 0.94 7.77
CA ASN A 228 -15.29 -0.46 8.01
C ASN A 228 -14.90 -0.71 9.49
N LEU A 229 -14.02 0.11 10.07
CA LEU A 229 -13.56 -0.05 11.45
C LEU A 229 -14.72 0.00 12.48
N ILE A 230 -15.78 0.74 12.16
CA ILE A 230 -17.00 0.79 12.96
C ILE A 230 -17.85 -0.46 12.69
N LEU A 231 -18.00 -0.86 11.43
CA LEU A 231 -18.84 -2.00 11.03
C LEU A 231 -18.27 -3.36 11.46
N ASP A 232 -16.94 -3.52 11.51
CA ASP A 232 -16.27 -4.77 11.88
C ASP A 232 -16.78 -5.32 13.22
N PRO A 233 -16.64 -4.63 14.37
CA PRO A 233 -17.13 -5.16 15.64
C PRO A 233 -18.65 -5.34 15.66
N LEU A 234 -19.41 -4.55 14.87
CA LEU A 234 -20.87 -4.67 14.81
C LEU A 234 -21.29 -5.99 14.14
N PHE A 235 -20.69 -6.35 13.01
CA PHE A 235 -21.00 -7.59 12.28
C PHE A 235 -20.27 -8.82 12.84
N ILE A 236 -19.06 -8.65 13.38
CA ILE A 236 -18.29 -9.75 13.95
C ILE A 236 -18.99 -10.27 15.22
N PHE A 237 -19.37 -9.38 16.14
CA PHE A 237 -19.96 -9.76 17.44
C PHE A 237 -21.48 -9.57 17.53
N GLY A 238 -22.15 -9.13 16.45
CA GLY A 238 -23.60 -8.97 16.44
C GLY A 238 -24.12 -7.91 17.42
N ILE A 239 -23.48 -6.75 17.47
CA ILE A 239 -23.84 -5.70 18.44
C ILE A 239 -25.05 -4.91 17.93
N GLY A 240 -26.13 -4.85 18.73
CA GLY A 240 -27.32 -4.06 18.41
C GLY A 240 -28.24 -4.76 17.41
N PRO A 241 -28.64 -4.12 16.29
CA PRO A 241 -29.52 -4.74 15.29
C PRO A 241 -28.78 -5.71 14.33
N PHE A 242 -27.45 -5.81 14.44
CA PHE A 242 -26.62 -6.57 13.52
C PHE A 242 -26.55 -8.05 13.93
N PRO A 243 -26.60 -8.99 12.97
CA PRO A 243 -26.41 -10.40 13.28
C PRO A 243 -24.95 -10.70 13.65
N GLU A 244 -24.75 -11.68 14.53
CA GLU A 244 -23.41 -12.21 14.83
C GLU A 244 -22.95 -13.11 13.68
N LEU A 245 -22.00 -12.62 12.87
CA LEU A 245 -21.49 -13.33 11.69
C LEU A 245 -20.07 -13.87 11.88
N GLY A 246 -19.44 -13.62 13.04
CA GLY A 246 -18.06 -14.00 13.32
C GLY A 246 -17.11 -13.47 12.25
N VAL A 247 -16.20 -14.33 11.75
CA VAL A 247 -15.23 -13.94 10.71
C VAL A 247 -15.89 -13.48 9.42
N THR A 248 -17.03 -14.06 9.04
CA THR A 248 -17.79 -13.65 7.86
C THR A 248 -18.26 -12.19 7.97
N GLY A 249 -18.51 -11.72 9.21
CA GLY A 249 -18.84 -10.33 9.50
C GLY A 249 -17.76 -9.34 9.09
N ALA A 250 -16.48 -9.71 9.26
CA ALA A 250 -15.34 -8.89 8.81
C ALA A 250 -15.34 -8.70 7.28
N ALA A 251 -15.60 -9.78 6.52
CA ALA A 251 -15.72 -9.69 5.06
C ALA A 251 -16.87 -8.78 4.62
N VAL A 252 -18.03 -8.87 5.29
CA VAL A 252 -19.19 -8.01 5.00
C VAL A 252 -18.89 -6.56 5.32
N ALA A 253 -18.37 -6.28 6.52
CA ALA A 253 -17.98 -4.94 6.94
C ALA A 253 -16.94 -4.32 6.02
N THR A 254 -15.95 -5.10 5.58
CA THR A 254 -14.93 -4.68 4.60
C THR A 254 -15.56 -4.35 3.25
N SER A 255 -16.45 -5.20 2.78
CA SER A 255 -17.15 -5.01 1.50
C SER A 255 -18.04 -3.76 1.50
N ILE A 256 -18.73 -3.48 2.61
CA ILE A 256 -19.61 -2.31 2.75
C ILE A 256 -18.79 -1.04 2.98
N GLY A 257 -17.80 -1.08 3.87
CA GLY A 257 -17.03 0.11 4.22
C GLY A 257 -16.16 0.59 3.06
N ARG A 258 -15.61 -0.34 2.26
CA ARG A 258 -14.71 -0.02 1.15
C ARG A 258 -15.37 0.03 -0.23
N GLY A 259 -16.66 -0.33 -0.29
CA GLY A 259 -17.48 -0.40 -1.52
C GLY A 259 -18.08 0.92 -1.97
#